data_AF-A0A6M0C6G6-F1
#
_entry.id   AF-A0A6M0C6G6-F1
#
_cell.length_a   1.000
_cell.length_b   1.000
_cell.length_c   1.000
_cell.angle_alpha   90.00
_cell.angle_beta   90.00
_cell.angle_gamma   90.00
#
_symmetry.space_group_name_H-M   'P 1'
#
loop_
_entity.id
_entity.type
_entity.pdbx_description
1 polymer ?
#
loop_
_entity_poly.entity_id
_entity_poly.type
_entity_poly.pdbx_seq_one_letter_code
_entity_poly.pdbx_strand_id
1 'polypeptide(L)'
;MMTYTNDFDSITDEALLADAECVPPVSDPFQTQSQTITLSSELLDRARNLCQTIRPAEQWQAYQNAIALLGVQQWLAEREMDISTEMRTEVNTCSVYGGAIAGLLSGVGQLTINGLQVGLIPIGSLTDDWIAIPRAMLELDDYVPQLFIGIDVREERQQVTIWGSLRLDTLQTLLSASTLDTDQDWTYRIPQQWFTPDPDAILLYLRCLDVDAL
;
A
#
# COMPACT_ATOMS: atom_id res chain seq x y z
N MET A 1 62.04 -45.16 23.98
CA MET A 1 62.51 -44.54 25.23
C MET A 1 62.26 -43.04 25.11
N MET A 2 61.46 -42.52 26.05
CA MET A 2 61.19 -41.13 26.47
C MET A 2 62.01 -40.00 25.81
N THR A 3 61.32 -39.08 25.12
CA THR A 3 60.99 -37.66 25.50
C THR A 3 62.18 -36.70 25.41
N TYR A 4 61.99 -35.53 24.80
CA TYR A 4 62.24 -34.23 25.43
C TYR A 4 61.47 -33.11 24.72
N THR A 5 60.86 -32.28 25.56
CA THR A 5 60.10 -31.06 25.33
C THR A 5 61.01 -29.82 25.19
N ASN A 6 60.34 -28.68 25.02
CA ASN A 6 60.78 -27.29 25.18
C ASN A 6 61.41 -26.68 23.92
N ASP A 7 61.31 -25.40 23.63
CA ASP A 7 60.52 -24.21 24.00
C ASP A 7 61.13 -23.13 23.08
N PHE A 8 60.45 -21.99 22.88
CA PHE A 8 60.90 -20.69 22.31
C PHE A 8 59.89 -20.22 21.25
N ASP A 9 58.76 -19.62 21.62
CA ASP A 9 58.57 -18.27 22.20
C ASP A 9 58.52 -17.17 21.13
N SER A 10 57.43 -16.40 21.22
CA SER A 10 57.21 -15.05 20.71
C SER A 10 57.46 -14.73 19.23
N ILE A 11 56.39 -14.59 18.43
CA ILE A 11 56.13 -13.37 17.64
C ILE A 11 54.60 -13.11 17.62
N THR A 12 54.22 -11.97 18.17
CA THR A 12 52.90 -11.33 18.09
C THR A 12 52.58 -10.94 16.64
N ASP A 13 51.58 -11.57 16.03
CA ASP A 13 50.98 -11.12 14.76
C ASP A 13 49.99 -9.98 15.04
N GLU A 14 50.55 -8.82 15.35
CA GLU A 14 49.84 -7.54 15.44
C GLU A 14 50.31 -6.64 14.28
N ALA A 15 50.04 -7.05 13.03
CA ALA A 15 50.20 -6.18 11.86
C ALA A 15 49.62 -6.83 10.59
N LEU A 16 48.29 -6.89 10.42
CA LEU A 16 47.70 -6.94 9.06
C LEU A 16 46.18 -6.64 9.04
N LEU A 17 45.74 -5.57 9.70
CA LEU A 17 44.36 -5.06 9.56
C LEU A 17 44.38 -3.52 9.48
N ALA A 18 45.00 -3.00 8.44
CA ALA A 18 44.84 -1.62 8.03
C ALA A 18 44.97 -1.60 6.52
N ASP A 19 43.82 -1.73 5.85
CA ASP A 19 43.46 -1.11 4.57
C ASP A 19 42.04 -1.59 4.22
N ALA A 20 41.10 -1.28 5.12
CA ALA A 20 39.70 -1.21 4.73
C ALA A 20 39.55 0.06 3.89
N GLU A 21 39.80 -0.05 2.59
CA GLU A 21 39.37 0.97 1.63
C GLU A 21 37.86 1.16 1.85
N CYS A 22 37.53 2.30 2.45
CA CYS A 22 36.18 2.80 2.60
C CYS A 22 35.67 3.13 1.20
N VAL A 23 35.19 2.12 0.49
CA VAL A 23 34.38 2.31 -0.70
C VAL A 23 33.06 2.90 -0.18
N PRO A 24 32.76 4.18 -0.42
CA PRO A 24 31.44 4.70 -0.06
C PRO A 24 30.40 3.86 -0.81
N PRO A 25 29.26 3.52 -0.18
CA PRO A 25 28.21 2.80 -0.89
C PRO A 25 27.86 3.61 -2.13
N VAL A 26 27.98 2.96 -3.30
CA VAL A 26 27.51 3.50 -4.57
C VAL A 26 26.07 3.91 -4.34
N SER A 27 25.83 5.21 -4.29
CA SER A 27 24.49 5.75 -4.21
C SER A 27 23.81 5.37 -5.52
N ASP A 28 22.83 4.48 -5.43
CA ASP A 28 22.04 4.05 -6.57
C ASP A 28 21.44 5.31 -7.25
N PRO A 29 21.68 5.56 -8.54
CA PRO A 29 21.21 6.77 -9.22
C PRO A 29 19.68 6.85 -9.38
N PHE A 30 18.95 5.84 -8.87
CA PHE A 30 17.51 5.85 -8.71
C PHE A 30 17.21 5.67 -7.22
N GLN A 31 17.29 6.74 -6.44
CA GLN A 31 16.62 6.76 -5.14
C GLN A 31 15.13 6.62 -5.42
N THR A 32 14.63 5.38 -5.37
CA THR A 32 13.21 5.06 -5.39
C THR A 32 12.58 5.90 -4.30
N GLN A 33 11.74 6.88 -4.67
CA GLN A 33 11.00 7.65 -3.68
C GLN A 33 10.28 6.64 -2.79
N SER A 34 10.54 6.66 -1.48
CA SER A 34 10.05 5.64 -0.56
C SER A 34 8.55 5.43 -0.77
N GLN A 35 8.18 4.26 -1.29
CA GLN A 35 6.78 3.85 -1.46
C GLN A 35 6.10 3.67 -0.10
N THR A 36 6.92 3.48 0.93
CA THR A 36 6.54 3.37 2.32
C THR A 36 6.57 4.73 3.00
N ILE A 37 5.47 5.09 3.62
CA ILE A 37 5.36 6.26 4.49
C ILE A 37 5.24 5.81 5.94
N THR A 38 5.79 6.62 6.84
CA THR A 38 5.57 6.45 8.28
C THR A 38 4.30 7.20 8.66
N LEU A 39 3.37 6.49 9.26
CA LEU A 39 2.13 7.06 9.80
C LEU A 39 2.44 7.85 11.06
N SER A 40 1.98 9.10 11.11
CA SER A 40 2.03 9.87 12.35
C SER A 40 1.05 9.31 13.39
N SER A 41 1.34 9.52 14.66
CA SER A 41 0.41 9.17 15.75
C SER A 41 -0.94 9.88 15.59
N GLU A 42 -0.94 11.10 15.05
CA GLU A 42 -2.16 11.88 14.78
C GLU A 42 -3.06 11.20 13.73
N LEU A 43 -2.48 10.61 12.69
CA LEU A 43 -3.24 9.85 11.69
C LEU A 43 -3.83 8.57 12.27
N LEU A 44 -3.06 7.86 13.10
CA LEU A 44 -3.55 6.66 13.78
C LEU A 44 -4.69 6.99 14.75
N ASP A 45 -4.57 8.09 15.50
CA ASP A 45 -5.63 8.57 16.39
C ASP A 45 -6.88 8.97 15.60
N ARG A 46 -6.70 9.65 14.45
CA ARG A 46 -7.80 9.99 13.53
C ARG A 46 -8.49 8.74 12.98
N ALA A 47 -7.74 7.74 12.53
CA ALA A 47 -8.29 6.47 12.06
C ALA A 47 -9.10 5.77 13.17
N ARG A 48 -8.57 5.73 14.40
CA ARG A 48 -9.29 5.17 15.56
C ARG A 48 -10.59 5.93 15.83
N ASN A 49 -10.56 7.26 15.82
CA ASN A 49 -11.75 8.08 16.07
C ASN A 49 -12.84 7.87 15.02
N LEU A 50 -12.48 7.71 13.74
CA LEU A 50 -13.44 7.42 12.66
C LEU A 50 -14.21 6.10 12.90
N CYS A 51 -13.55 5.13 13.53
CA CYS A 51 -14.10 3.78 13.66
C CYS A 51 -14.78 3.51 15.01
N GLN A 52 -14.81 4.47 15.94
CA GLN A 52 -15.38 4.28 17.28
C GLN A 52 -16.89 3.97 17.28
N THR A 53 -17.62 4.46 16.28
CA THR A 53 -19.08 4.29 16.17
C THR A 53 -19.48 3.09 15.30
N ILE A 54 -18.50 2.39 14.72
CA ILE A 54 -18.71 1.21 13.88
C ILE A 54 -18.99 -0.01 14.75
N ARG A 55 -19.76 -0.97 14.22
CA ARG A 55 -20.05 -2.22 14.92
C ARG A 55 -18.73 -2.96 15.24
N PRO A 56 -18.59 -3.60 16.41
CA PRO A 56 -17.34 -4.26 16.80
C PRO A 56 -16.81 -5.29 15.78
N ALA A 57 -17.70 -6.03 15.12
CA ALA A 57 -17.33 -7.01 14.10
C ALA A 57 -16.70 -6.40 12.83
N GLU A 58 -17.00 -5.13 12.54
CA GLU A 58 -16.58 -4.41 11.33
C GLU A 58 -15.50 -3.35 11.64
N GLN A 59 -15.25 -3.09 12.93
CA GLN A 59 -14.39 -2.02 13.39
C GLN A 59 -12.95 -2.18 12.93
N TRP A 60 -12.44 -3.42 12.90
CA TRP A 60 -11.09 -3.69 12.41
C TRP A 60 -10.95 -3.36 10.92
N GLN A 61 -11.90 -3.80 10.09
CA GLN A 61 -11.88 -3.50 8.67
C GLN A 61 -12.03 -2.00 8.41
N ALA A 62 -12.93 -1.33 9.13
CA ALA A 62 -13.09 0.13 9.06
C ALA A 62 -11.78 0.85 9.41
N TYR A 63 -11.06 0.37 10.44
CA TYR A 63 -9.79 0.92 10.85
C TYR A 63 -8.70 0.74 9.79
N GLN A 64 -8.61 -0.45 9.18
CA GLN A 64 -7.70 -0.72 8.06
C GLN A 64 -8.00 0.18 6.85
N ASN A 65 -9.28 0.32 6.49
CA ASN A 65 -9.74 1.21 5.43
C ASN A 65 -9.37 2.68 5.73
N ALA A 66 -9.54 3.12 6.98
CA ALA A 66 -9.20 4.47 7.41
C ALA A 66 -7.69 4.74 7.36
N ILE A 67 -6.85 3.80 7.82
CA ILE A 67 -5.39 3.92 7.73
C ILE A 67 -4.95 3.98 6.27
N ALA A 68 -5.49 3.12 5.40
CA ALA A 68 -5.17 3.13 3.98
C ALA A 68 -5.49 4.48 3.33
N LEU A 69 -6.69 5.03 3.59
CA LEU A 69 -7.08 6.34 3.07
C LEU A 69 -6.16 7.46 3.56
N LEU A 70 -5.94 7.55 4.86
CA LEU A 70 -5.09 8.58 5.47
C LEU A 70 -3.63 8.44 5.02
N GLY A 71 -3.15 7.21 4.86
CA GLY A 71 -1.83 6.93 4.35
C GLY A 71 -1.66 7.39 2.90
N VAL A 72 -2.60 7.06 2.01
CA VAL A 72 -2.57 7.56 0.63
C VAL A 72 -2.59 9.09 0.59
N GLN A 73 -3.40 9.74 1.44
CA GLN A 73 -3.42 11.20 1.53
C GLN A 73 -2.05 11.77 1.92
N GLN A 74 -1.38 11.20 2.93
CA GLN A 74 -0.04 11.61 3.31
C GLN A 74 0.98 11.34 2.18
N TRP A 75 0.93 10.16 1.57
CA TRP A 75 1.84 9.77 0.48
C TRP A 75 1.76 10.71 -0.73
N LEU A 76 0.55 11.14 -1.09
CA LEU A 76 0.31 12.12 -2.14
C LEU A 76 0.82 13.52 -1.74
N ALA A 77 0.55 13.95 -0.49
CA ALA A 77 0.98 15.25 0.01
C ALA A 77 2.52 15.38 0.05
N GLU A 78 3.24 14.33 0.45
CA GLU A 78 4.73 14.30 0.46
C GLU A 78 5.35 14.45 -0.94
N ARG A 79 4.58 14.17 -2.00
CA ARG A 79 5.03 14.24 -3.40
C ARG A 79 4.58 15.50 -4.12
N GLU A 80 4.18 16.51 -3.34
CA GLU A 80 3.67 17.79 -3.85
C GLU A 80 2.51 17.60 -4.85
N MET A 81 1.81 16.46 -4.77
CA MET A 81 0.46 16.39 -5.29
C MET A 81 -0.42 17.07 -4.26
N ASP A 82 -0.50 18.40 -4.41
CA ASP A 82 -1.20 19.25 -3.48
C ASP A 82 -2.70 18.95 -3.54
N ILE A 83 -3.12 18.05 -2.64
CA ILE A 83 -4.52 17.70 -2.38
C ILE A 83 -5.31 18.94 -1.90
N SER A 84 -4.63 20.04 -1.55
CA SER A 84 -5.26 21.14 -0.81
C SER A 84 -5.82 22.29 -1.64
N THR A 85 -5.55 22.44 -2.93
CA THR A 85 -6.14 23.58 -3.69
C THR A 85 -6.53 23.33 -5.15
N GLU A 86 -5.87 22.44 -5.88
CA GLU A 86 -6.24 22.12 -7.28
C GLU A 86 -6.80 20.70 -7.45
N MET A 87 -6.47 19.78 -6.53
CA MET A 87 -6.93 18.40 -6.56
C MET A 87 -8.21 18.22 -5.72
N ARG A 88 -9.37 18.14 -6.37
CA ARG A 88 -10.68 17.90 -5.70
C ARG A 88 -10.75 16.45 -5.23
N THR A 89 -10.32 16.18 -4.00
CA THR A 89 -10.60 14.88 -3.38
C THR A 89 -11.95 14.96 -2.68
N GLU A 90 -12.95 14.25 -3.21
CA GLU A 90 -14.29 14.18 -2.61
C GLU A 90 -14.27 13.16 -1.45
N VAL A 91 -13.55 13.52 -0.38
CA VAL A 91 -13.32 12.65 0.78
C VAL A 91 -14.62 12.42 1.57
N ASN A 92 -15.55 13.37 1.55
CA ASN A 92 -16.78 13.29 2.35
C ASN A 92 -17.80 12.26 1.83
N THR A 93 -17.63 11.76 0.61
CA THR A 93 -18.48 10.71 0.01
C THR A 93 -17.83 9.34 0.03
N CYS A 94 -16.56 9.24 0.43
CA CYS A 94 -15.82 7.98 0.47
C CYS A 94 -16.42 7.01 1.51
N SER A 95 -16.39 5.70 1.21
CA SER A 95 -17.02 4.66 2.01
C SER A 95 -16.60 4.66 3.49
N VAL A 96 -15.35 5.05 3.79
CA VAL A 96 -14.81 5.21 5.15
C VAL A 96 -15.63 6.17 6.02
N TYR A 97 -16.24 7.21 5.42
CA TYR A 97 -17.07 8.18 6.14
C TYR A 97 -18.57 7.83 6.12
N GLY A 98 -18.96 6.76 5.42
CA GLY A 98 -20.35 6.32 5.27
C GLY A 98 -20.98 5.72 6.52
N GLY A 99 -20.33 5.80 7.68
CA GLY A 99 -20.83 5.26 8.94
C GLY A 99 -21.02 3.74 8.85
N ALA A 100 -22.26 3.27 8.81
CA ALA A 100 -22.62 1.85 8.90
C ALA A 100 -22.00 0.95 7.80
N ILE A 101 -21.55 1.52 6.69
CA ILE A 101 -20.91 0.76 5.58
C ILE A 101 -19.37 0.78 5.62
N ALA A 102 -18.75 1.60 6.48
CA ALA A 102 -17.31 1.87 6.46
C ALA A 102 -16.43 0.63 6.70
N GLY A 103 -16.94 -0.35 7.46
CA GLY A 103 -16.27 -1.62 7.72
C GLY A 103 -16.91 -2.82 7.04
N LEU A 104 -17.93 -2.63 6.20
CA LEU A 104 -18.58 -3.72 5.46
C LEU A 104 -17.78 -4.13 4.21
N LEU A 105 -17.06 -3.17 3.62
CA LEU A 105 -16.21 -3.41 2.45
C LEU A 105 -14.78 -3.66 2.90
N SER A 106 -14.15 -4.70 2.35
CA SER A 106 -12.70 -4.93 2.47
C SER A 106 -11.91 -4.03 1.50
N GLY A 107 -12.25 -2.73 1.49
CA GLY A 107 -11.74 -1.73 0.56
C GLY A 107 -12.37 -0.36 0.76
N VAL A 108 -11.69 0.66 0.24
CA VAL A 108 -12.17 2.04 0.20
C VAL A 108 -12.72 2.31 -1.20
N GLY A 109 -14.03 2.55 -1.30
CA GLY A 109 -14.70 2.95 -2.53
C GLY A 109 -15.18 4.40 -2.46
N GLN A 110 -15.75 4.89 -3.57
CA GLN A 110 -16.29 6.27 -3.66
C GLN A 110 -15.25 7.35 -3.37
N LEU A 111 -13.98 7.05 -3.60
CA LEU A 111 -12.90 8.02 -3.52
C LEU A 111 -12.64 8.58 -4.91
N THR A 112 -12.80 9.89 -5.07
CA THR A 112 -12.44 10.59 -6.30
C THR A 112 -11.17 11.38 -6.07
N ILE A 113 -10.17 11.22 -6.94
CA ILE A 113 -8.93 12.00 -6.94
C ILE A 113 -8.78 12.59 -8.34
N ASN A 114 -8.79 13.92 -8.47
CA ASN A 114 -8.73 14.62 -9.77
C ASN A 114 -9.80 14.20 -10.77
N GLY A 115 -11.02 13.90 -10.28
CA GLY A 115 -12.11 13.42 -11.13
C GLY A 115 -12.02 11.93 -11.49
N LEU A 116 -10.90 11.27 -11.20
CA LEU A 116 -10.73 9.83 -11.35
C LEU A 116 -11.33 9.12 -10.13
N GLN A 117 -12.23 8.16 -10.36
CA GLN A 117 -12.71 7.27 -9.28
C GLN A 117 -11.63 6.23 -8.97
N VAL A 118 -11.23 6.16 -7.71
CA VAL A 118 -10.14 5.33 -7.20
C VAL A 118 -10.67 4.41 -6.12
N GLY A 119 -10.24 3.15 -6.16
CA GLY A 119 -10.52 2.14 -5.15
C GLY A 119 -9.25 1.82 -4.39
N LEU A 120 -9.25 1.91 -3.07
CA LEU A 120 -8.11 1.49 -2.27
C LEU A 120 -8.34 0.10 -1.71
N ILE A 121 -7.37 -0.80 -1.89
CA ILE A 121 -7.45 -2.16 -1.38
C ILE A 121 -6.38 -2.33 -0.30
N PRO A 122 -6.74 -2.20 1.00
CA PRO A 122 -5.82 -2.45 2.09
C PRO A 122 -5.55 -3.95 2.21
N ILE A 123 -4.27 -4.29 2.36
CA ILE A 123 -3.78 -5.64 2.58
C ILE A 123 -2.99 -5.59 3.89
N GLY A 124 -3.27 -6.49 4.82
CA GLY A 124 -2.53 -6.58 6.09
C GLY A 124 -1.16 -7.26 5.95
N SER A 125 -0.95 -8.00 4.86
CA SER A 125 0.34 -8.56 4.51
C SER A 125 0.51 -8.87 3.03
N LEU A 126 1.57 -8.35 2.41
CA LEU A 126 2.04 -8.75 1.07
C LEU A 126 2.59 -10.18 0.97
N THR A 127 2.49 -10.98 2.04
CA THR A 127 2.86 -12.41 1.99
C THR A 127 1.79 -13.27 1.32
N ASP A 128 0.59 -12.73 1.16
CA ASP A 128 -0.51 -13.44 0.51
C ASP A 128 -0.45 -13.19 -1.01
N ASP A 129 -0.35 -14.26 -1.79
CA ASP A 129 -0.32 -14.19 -3.27
C ASP A 129 -1.66 -13.72 -3.89
N TRP A 130 -2.67 -13.49 -3.05
CA TRP A 130 -4.05 -13.22 -3.43
C TRP A 130 -4.60 -11.99 -2.73
N ILE A 131 -5.37 -11.21 -3.47
CA ILE A 131 -6.01 -9.97 -3.01
C ILE A 131 -7.52 -10.15 -3.11
N ALA A 132 -8.22 -9.81 -2.02
CA ALA A 132 -9.68 -9.77 -2.00
C ALA A 132 -10.17 -8.39 -2.48
N ILE A 133 -10.88 -8.36 -3.61
CA ILE A 133 -11.59 -7.17 -4.08
C ILE A 133 -13.08 -7.32 -3.75
N PRO A 134 -13.71 -6.39 -3.01
CA PRO A 134 -15.14 -6.40 -2.78
C PRO A 134 -15.91 -6.41 -4.08
N ARG A 135 -16.86 -7.34 -4.24
CA ARG A 135 -17.73 -7.41 -5.42
C ARG A 135 -18.54 -6.12 -5.62
N ALA A 136 -18.89 -5.45 -4.52
CA ALA A 136 -19.51 -4.13 -4.54
C ALA A 136 -18.69 -3.09 -5.34
N MET A 137 -17.36 -3.15 -5.30
CA MET A 137 -16.48 -2.23 -6.04
C MET A 137 -16.31 -2.63 -7.52
N LEU A 138 -16.96 -3.70 -7.98
CA LEU A 138 -16.93 -4.14 -9.38
C LEU A 138 -18.30 -4.13 -10.03
N GLU A 139 -19.37 -4.26 -9.24
CA GLU A 139 -20.72 -4.45 -9.75
C GLU A 139 -21.71 -3.35 -9.36
N LEU A 140 -21.41 -2.51 -8.36
CA LEU A 140 -22.29 -1.40 -7.99
C LEU A 140 -21.78 -0.12 -8.62
N ASP A 141 -22.54 0.44 -9.57
CA ASP A 141 -22.16 1.63 -10.36
C ASP A 141 -21.62 2.79 -9.50
N ASP A 142 -22.18 3.00 -8.32
CA ASP A 142 -21.77 4.06 -7.40
C ASP A 142 -20.38 3.83 -6.75
N TYR A 143 -19.80 2.62 -6.86
CA TYR A 143 -18.56 2.21 -6.19
C TYR A 143 -17.48 1.72 -7.14
N VAL A 144 -17.75 1.62 -8.45
CA VAL A 144 -16.84 1.05 -9.43
C VAL A 144 -15.70 2.02 -9.73
N PRO A 145 -14.49 1.80 -9.19
CA PRO A 145 -13.38 2.70 -9.45
C PRO A 145 -12.80 2.43 -10.82
N GLN A 146 -12.22 3.45 -11.44
CA GLN A 146 -11.47 3.31 -12.68
C GLN A 146 -10.05 2.77 -12.44
N LEU A 147 -9.51 3.05 -11.25
CA LEU A 147 -8.18 2.61 -10.82
C LEU A 147 -8.23 2.02 -9.41
N PHE A 148 -7.75 0.79 -9.26
CA PHE A 148 -7.46 0.19 -7.96
C PHE A 148 -6.03 0.47 -7.54
N ILE A 149 -5.82 0.85 -6.28
CA ILE A 149 -4.51 1.02 -5.66
C ILE A 149 -4.37 -0.02 -4.55
N GLY A 150 -3.32 -0.81 -4.64
CA GLY A 150 -2.94 -1.76 -3.62
C GLY A 150 -2.13 -1.08 -2.52
N ILE A 151 -2.49 -1.35 -1.27
CA ILE A 151 -1.88 -0.73 -0.09
C ILE A 151 -1.51 -1.81 0.93
N ASP A 152 -0.25 -1.89 1.31
CA ASP A 152 0.19 -2.71 2.45
C ASP A 152 0.12 -1.87 3.72
N VAL A 153 -0.74 -2.26 4.66
CA VAL A 153 -0.92 -1.57 5.94
C VAL A 153 -0.23 -2.39 7.03
N ARG A 154 0.86 -1.85 7.59
CA ARG A 154 1.63 -2.43 8.68
C ARG A 154 1.46 -1.59 9.93
N GLU A 155 0.34 -1.78 10.61
CA GLU A 155 -0.02 -0.99 11.78
C GLU A 155 1.03 -1.10 12.90
N GLU A 156 1.58 -2.29 13.12
CA GLU A 156 2.60 -2.56 14.15
C GLU A 156 3.91 -1.81 13.89
N ARG A 157 4.18 -1.50 12.62
CA ARG A 157 5.35 -0.71 12.20
C ARG A 157 5.00 0.75 11.95
N GLN A 158 3.73 1.13 12.11
CA GLN A 158 3.21 2.45 11.78
C GLN A 158 3.58 2.83 10.35
N GLN A 159 3.39 1.91 9.41
CA GLN A 159 3.81 2.07 8.02
C GLN A 159 2.69 1.74 7.06
N VAL A 160 2.62 2.50 5.97
CA VAL A 160 1.80 2.20 4.80
C VAL A 160 2.70 2.18 3.58
N THR A 161 2.59 1.15 2.75
CA THR A 161 3.31 1.04 1.49
C THR A 161 2.34 1.01 0.33
N ILE A 162 2.48 1.96 -0.60
CA ILE A 162 1.74 1.99 -1.86
C ILE A 162 2.49 1.10 -2.84
N TRP A 163 1.99 -0.11 -3.08
CA TRP A 163 2.80 -1.13 -3.75
C TRP A 163 2.44 -1.34 -5.22
N GLY A 164 1.25 -0.96 -5.68
CA GLY A 164 0.90 -1.10 -7.08
C GLY A 164 -0.50 -0.63 -7.44
N SER A 165 -0.81 -0.68 -8.74
CA SER A 165 -2.13 -0.34 -9.27
C SER A 165 -2.66 -1.31 -10.31
N LEU A 166 -3.98 -1.32 -10.44
CA LEU A 166 -4.70 -2.13 -11.41
C LEU A 166 -5.87 -1.33 -11.97
N ARG A 167 -5.91 -1.14 -13.29
CA ARG A 167 -7.03 -0.48 -13.96
C ARG A 167 -8.24 -1.42 -14.06
N LEU A 168 -9.44 -0.85 -14.01
CA LEU A 168 -10.68 -1.60 -14.10
C LEU A 168 -10.82 -2.36 -15.42
N ASP A 169 -10.47 -1.75 -16.55
CA ASP A 169 -10.54 -2.38 -17.88
C ASP A 169 -9.61 -3.59 -18.00
N THR A 170 -8.39 -3.48 -17.47
CA THR A 170 -7.45 -4.60 -17.35
C THR A 170 -8.04 -5.69 -16.46
N LEU A 171 -8.59 -5.34 -15.30
CA LEU A 171 -9.22 -6.29 -14.39
C LEU A 171 -10.39 -7.01 -15.07
N GLN A 172 -11.31 -6.31 -15.72
CA GLN A 172 -12.44 -6.92 -16.43
C GLN A 172 -11.99 -7.87 -17.54
N THR A 173 -10.92 -7.51 -18.27
CA THR A 173 -10.33 -8.38 -19.29
C THR A 173 -9.77 -9.65 -18.67
N LEU A 174 -9.04 -9.54 -17.56
CA LEU A 174 -8.47 -10.68 -16.84
C LEU A 174 -9.55 -11.55 -16.19
N LEU A 175 -10.58 -10.95 -15.58
CA LEU A 175 -11.75 -11.65 -15.05
C LEU A 175 -12.50 -12.42 -16.15
N SER A 176 -12.66 -11.83 -17.34
CA SER A 176 -13.33 -12.50 -18.46
C SER A 176 -12.52 -13.67 -19.04
N ALA A 177 -11.19 -13.60 -18.93
CA ALA A 177 -10.27 -14.64 -19.39
C ALA A 177 -10.01 -15.74 -18.35
N SER A 178 -10.47 -15.58 -17.11
CA SER A 178 -10.20 -16.48 -16.00
C SER A 178 -11.49 -17.03 -15.38
N THR A 179 -11.46 -18.27 -14.92
CA THR A 179 -12.53 -18.83 -14.12
C THR A 179 -12.22 -18.54 -12.65
N LEU A 180 -12.58 -17.34 -12.17
CA LEU A 180 -12.41 -16.99 -10.77
C LEU A 180 -13.66 -17.36 -9.98
N ASP A 181 -13.46 -18.10 -8.90
CA ASP A 181 -14.52 -18.40 -7.95
C ASP A 181 -14.76 -17.19 -7.05
N THR A 182 -16.02 -16.79 -6.92
CA THR A 182 -16.46 -15.84 -5.90
C THR A 182 -16.37 -16.52 -4.53
N ASP A 183 -15.70 -15.88 -3.56
CA ASP A 183 -15.64 -16.38 -2.19
C ASP A 183 -16.98 -16.14 -1.46
N GLN A 184 -17.23 -16.86 -0.36
CA GLN A 184 -18.44 -16.73 0.46
C GLN A 184 -18.59 -15.32 1.06
N ASP A 185 -17.47 -14.60 1.20
CA ASP A 185 -17.43 -13.25 1.78
C ASP A 185 -17.75 -12.13 0.77
N TRP A 186 -18.33 -12.47 -0.38
CA TRP A 186 -18.72 -11.51 -1.41
C TRP A 186 -17.54 -10.70 -1.99
N THR A 187 -16.39 -11.37 -2.10
CA THR A 187 -15.16 -10.83 -2.68
C THR A 187 -14.67 -11.70 -3.84
N TYR A 188 -13.96 -11.08 -4.77
CA TYR A 188 -13.15 -11.79 -5.77
C TYR A 188 -11.73 -11.89 -5.26
N ARG A 189 -11.15 -13.09 -5.31
CA ARG A 189 -9.74 -13.31 -5.02
C ARG A 189 -8.96 -13.25 -6.32
N ILE A 190 -8.15 -12.22 -6.49
CA ILE A 190 -7.30 -12.07 -7.67
C ILE A 190 -5.82 -12.23 -7.32
N PRO A 191 -4.98 -12.75 -8.23
CA PRO A 191 -3.55 -12.83 -7.99
C PRO A 191 -2.92 -11.44 -7.80
N GLN A 192 -2.05 -11.31 -6.81
CA GLN A 192 -1.32 -10.05 -6.55
C GLN A 192 -0.54 -9.57 -7.79
N GLN A 193 0.03 -10.52 -8.54
CA GLN A 193 0.78 -10.28 -9.79
C GLN A 193 -0.01 -9.55 -10.89
N TRP A 194 -1.33 -9.39 -10.76
CA TRP A 194 -2.13 -8.61 -11.71
C TRP A 194 -1.94 -7.10 -11.53
N PHE A 195 -1.54 -6.65 -10.35
CA PHE A 195 -1.20 -5.25 -10.13
C PHE A 195 0.16 -4.94 -10.73
N THR A 196 0.27 -3.75 -11.33
CA THR A 196 1.53 -3.19 -11.78
C THR A 196 2.25 -2.56 -10.58
N PRO A 197 3.44 -3.07 -10.17
CA PRO A 197 4.16 -2.59 -9.00
C PRO A 197 4.97 -1.32 -9.28
N ASP A 198 4.29 -0.31 -9.82
CA ASP A 198 4.88 0.97 -10.21
C ASP A 198 4.05 2.13 -9.62
N PRO A 199 4.49 2.71 -8.50
CA PRO A 199 3.81 3.86 -7.91
C PRO A 199 3.95 5.14 -8.71
N ASP A 200 4.96 5.27 -9.58
CA ASP A 200 5.06 6.44 -10.46
C ASP A 200 3.97 6.38 -11.54
N ALA A 201 3.60 5.17 -11.99
CA ALA A 201 2.42 4.98 -12.84
C ALA A 201 1.13 5.43 -12.15
N ILE A 202 1.01 5.27 -10.83
CA ILE A 202 -0.13 5.80 -10.06
C ILE A 202 -0.16 7.32 -10.16
N LEU A 203 0.97 7.99 -9.89
CA LEU A 203 1.06 9.45 -9.98
C LEU A 203 0.70 9.93 -11.39
N LEU A 204 1.16 9.22 -12.42
CA LEU A 204 0.85 9.51 -13.82
C LEU A 204 -0.66 9.38 -14.09
N TYR A 205 -1.30 8.27 -13.65
CA TYR A 205 -2.73 8.09 -13.82
C TYR A 205 -3.52 9.21 -13.12
N LEU A 206 -3.15 9.58 -11.90
CA LEU A 206 -3.82 10.63 -11.14
C LEU A 206 -3.62 12.04 -11.74
N ARG A 207 -2.56 12.27 -12.53
CA ARG A 207 -2.28 13.57 -13.16
C ARG A 207 -2.77 13.68 -14.60
N CYS A 208 -2.80 12.57 -15.33
CA CYS A 208 -2.91 12.57 -16.79
C CYS A 208 -4.16 11.87 -17.34
N LEU A 209 -4.91 11.11 -16.53
CA LEU A 209 -6.26 10.72 -16.92
C LEU A 209 -7.16 11.94 -16.80
N ASP A 210 -7.20 12.71 -17.88
CA ASP A 210 -8.28 13.67 -18.10
C ASP A 210 -9.58 12.88 -18.13
N VAL A 211 -10.58 13.34 -17.38
CA VAL A 211 -11.90 12.68 -17.24
C VAL A 211 -12.59 12.50 -18.60
N ASP A 212 -12.15 13.29 -19.60
CA ASP A 212 -12.66 13.29 -20.98
C ASP A 212 -11.99 12.26 -21.93
N ALA A 213 -11.02 11.46 -21.46
CA ALA A 213 -10.33 10.46 -22.28
C ALA A 213 -10.90 9.03 -22.19
N LEU A 214 -12.05 8.85 -21.53
CA LEU A 214 -12.78 7.58 -21.41
C LEU A 214 -14.15 7.64 -22.09
#